data_AF-A0A9R1CZ16-F1
#
_entry.id   AF-A0A9R1CZ16-F1
#
_cell.length_a   1.000
_cell.length_b   1.000
_cell.length_c   1.000
_cell.angle_alpha   90.00
_cell.angle_beta   90.00
_cell.angle_gamma   90.00
#
_symmetry.space_group_name_H-M   'P 1'
#
loop_
_entity.id
_entity.type
_entity.pdbx_description
1 polymer ?
#
loop_
_entity_poly.entity_id
_entity_poly.type
_entity_poly.pdbx_seq_one_letter_code
_entity_poly.pdbx_strand_id
1 'polypeptide(L)'
;MNKFDEINMRVKSIRLLFKKKGFVVLDNYILHDVSCSCYADKRNYVLINYDGMVYGCTARDFVKENSIGRLNSIGVIDYRKDVVELRNSIKFSKGICWTCRLAPICGGGCKQKAYETLDINGCAFNYNSYDKDNIVLDIFEHYILNL
;
A
#
# COMPACT_ATOMS: atom_id res chain seq x y z
N MET A 1 -5.08 16.53 19.91
CA MET A 1 -5.73 15.73 18.85
C MET A 1 -5.61 16.53 17.57
N ASN A 2 -5.01 15.97 16.52
CA ASN A 2 -4.79 16.70 15.27
C ASN A 2 -6.05 16.62 14.37
N LYS A 3 -6.13 17.43 13.33
CA LYS A 3 -7.28 17.48 12.39
C LYS A 3 -7.54 16.13 11.70
N PHE A 4 -6.51 15.31 11.52
CA PHE A 4 -6.62 13.98 10.91
C PHE A 4 -7.31 12.99 11.84
N ASP A 5 -7.01 13.05 13.15
CA ASP A 5 -7.65 12.23 14.18
C ASP A 5 -9.17 12.52 14.24
N GLU A 6 -9.56 13.80 14.17
CA GLU A 6 -10.97 14.22 14.18
C GLU A 6 -11.75 13.66 12.98
N ILE A 7 -11.15 13.73 11.78
CA ILE A 7 -11.75 13.18 10.56
C ILE A 7 -11.92 11.66 10.68
N ASN A 8 -10.91 10.95 11.17
CA ASN A 8 -10.98 9.49 11.34
C ASN A 8 -12.05 9.08 12.34
N MET A 9 -12.18 9.80 13.46
CA MET A 9 -13.25 9.57 14.43
C MET A 9 -14.64 9.79 13.80
N ARG A 10 -14.80 10.85 13.00
CA ARG A 10 -16.06 11.14 12.32
C ARG A 10 -16.40 10.10 11.25
N VAL A 11 -15.41 9.60 10.51
CA VAL A 11 -15.61 8.50 9.56
C VAL A 11 -16.00 7.22 10.30
N LYS A 12 -15.33 6.89 11.43
CA LYS A 12 -15.67 5.71 12.24
C LYS A 12 -17.10 5.78 12.78
N SER A 13 -17.54 6.93 13.29
CA SER A 13 -18.91 7.09 13.80
C SER A 13 -19.97 6.96 12.70
N ILE A 14 -19.71 7.52 11.51
CA ILE A 14 -20.59 7.37 10.35
C ILE A 14 -20.69 5.90 9.93
N ARG A 15 -19.57 5.18 9.84
CA ARG A 15 -19.57 3.74 9.52
C ARG A 15 -20.42 2.93 10.48
N LEU A 16 -20.22 3.14 11.78
CA LEU A 16 -20.99 2.44 12.82
C LEU A 16 -22.48 2.74 12.70
N LEU A 17 -22.87 3.96 12.33
CA LEU A 17 -24.27 4.30 12.06
C LEU A 17 -24.84 3.49 10.89
N PHE A 18 -24.12 3.41 9.77
CA PHE A 18 -24.56 2.63 8.61
C PHE A 18 -24.62 1.12 8.90
N LYS A 19 -23.61 0.57 9.60
CA LYS A 19 -23.62 -0.84 10.04
C LYS A 19 -24.83 -1.12 10.94
N LYS A 20 -25.12 -0.25 11.91
CA LYS A 20 -26.31 -0.36 12.79
C LYS A 20 -27.64 -0.29 12.04
N LYS A 21 -27.68 0.34 10.86
CA LYS A 21 -28.85 0.38 9.99
C LYS A 21 -28.93 -0.82 9.02
N GLY A 22 -28.02 -1.79 9.13
CA GLY A 22 -28.00 -3.01 8.34
C GLY A 22 -27.34 -2.87 6.96
N PHE A 23 -26.68 -1.74 6.68
CA PHE A 23 -25.92 -1.58 5.45
C PHE A 23 -24.61 -2.35 5.52
N VAL A 24 -24.22 -2.97 4.41
CA VAL A 24 -22.86 -3.50 4.22
C VAL A 24 -21.92 -2.31 4.08
N VAL A 25 -21.11 -2.09 5.11
CA VAL A 25 -20.10 -1.02 5.12
C VAL A 25 -18.73 -1.65 4.99
N LEU A 26 -18.00 -1.25 3.96
CA LEU A 26 -16.60 -1.62 3.84
C LEU A 26 -15.79 -0.77 4.84
N ASP A 27 -15.04 -1.46 5.69
CA ASP A 27 -14.07 -0.79 6.55
C ASP A 27 -12.92 -0.23 5.71
N ASN A 28 -12.29 0.83 6.23
CA ASN A 28 -11.04 1.27 5.64
C ASN A 28 -10.04 0.15 5.83
N TYR A 29 -9.40 -0.22 4.72
CA TYR A 29 -8.14 -0.96 4.64
C TYR A 29 -7.69 -1.61 5.95
N ILE A 30 -8.08 -2.86 6.13
CA ILE A 30 -7.51 -3.72 7.16
C ILE A 30 -6.11 -4.10 6.67
N LEU A 31 -5.07 -3.91 7.48
CA LEU A 31 -3.70 -4.21 7.06
C LEU A 31 -3.50 -5.74 6.99
N HIS A 32 -3.41 -6.29 5.78
CA HIS A 32 -3.19 -7.73 5.54
C HIS A 32 -2.38 -7.97 4.24
N ASP A 33 -1.44 -7.06 3.96
CA ASP A 33 -0.64 -7.01 2.73
C ASP A 33 0.23 -8.25 2.49
N VAL A 34 0.48 -9.07 3.51
CA VAL A 34 1.20 -10.34 3.35
C VAL A 34 0.32 -11.39 2.69
N SER A 35 -0.94 -11.55 3.13
CA SER A 35 -1.88 -12.53 2.56
C SER A 35 -2.58 -12.01 1.31
N CYS A 36 -2.91 -10.72 1.26
CA CYS A 36 -3.56 -10.07 0.13
C CYS A 36 -2.70 -8.92 -0.39
N SER A 37 -1.50 -9.25 -0.88
CA SER A 37 -0.61 -8.23 -1.45
C SER A 37 -1.26 -7.50 -2.61
N CYS A 38 -0.92 -6.22 -2.77
CA CYS A 38 -1.39 -5.40 -3.88
C CYS A 38 -1.11 -6.06 -5.24
N TYR A 39 -1.96 -5.83 -6.23
CA TYR A 39 -1.74 -6.30 -7.60
C TYR A 39 -0.38 -5.80 -8.15
N ALA A 40 0.04 -4.59 -7.76
CA ALA A 40 1.32 -3.99 -8.13
C ALA A 40 2.55 -4.69 -7.51
N ASP A 41 2.31 -5.58 -6.54
CA ASP A 41 3.37 -6.39 -5.93
C ASP A 41 3.67 -7.66 -6.72
N LYS A 42 2.73 -8.11 -7.56
CA LYS A 42 2.87 -9.36 -8.32
C LYS A 42 3.92 -9.17 -9.43
N ARG A 43 4.94 -10.03 -9.46
CA ARG A 43 6.07 -9.93 -10.40
C ARG A 43 5.66 -10.00 -11.87
N ASN A 44 4.58 -10.72 -12.17
CA ASN A 44 4.08 -10.94 -13.52
C ASN A 44 2.84 -10.09 -13.85
N TYR A 45 2.56 -9.05 -13.05
CA TYR A 45 1.53 -8.07 -13.38
C TYR A 45 2.15 -6.92 -14.17
N VAL A 46 1.44 -6.46 -15.21
CA VAL A 46 1.85 -5.32 -16.02
C VAL A 46 0.67 -4.39 -16.30
N LEU A 47 0.90 -3.08 -16.20
CA LEU A 47 -0.05 -2.06 -16.65
C LEU A 47 0.52 -1.39 -17.90
N ILE A 48 -0.21 -1.45 -19.01
CA ILE A 48 0.17 -0.84 -20.28
C ILE A 48 -0.82 0.29 -20.57
N ASN A 49 -0.33 1.50 -20.77
CA ASN A 49 -1.14 2.66 -21.12
C ASN A 49 -1.36 2.74 -22.66
N TYR A 50 -2.30 3.59 -23.10
CA TYR A 50 -2.70 3.69 -24.51
C TYR A 50 -1.55 4.06 -25.47
N ASP A 51 -0.50 4.71 -24.97
CA ASP A 51 0.69 5.14 -25.70
C ASP A 51 1.83 4.10 -25.71
N GLY A 52 1.56 2.91 -25.16
CA GLY A 52 2.51 1.82 -25.00
C GLY A 52 3.44 1.98 -23.80
N MET A 53 3.33 3.06 -23.01
CA MET A 53 4.13 3.22 -21.80
C MET A 53 3.68 2.21 -20.72
N VAL A 54 4.64 1.61 -20.04
CA VAL A 54 4.40 0.58 -19.02
C VAL A 54 4.60 1.16 -17.63
N TYR A 55 3.71 0.81 -16.70
CA TYR A 55 3.68 1.31 -15.33
C TYR A 55 3.54 0.18 -14.32
N GLY A 56 4.05 0.42 -13.11
CA GLY A 56 3.99 -0.55 -12.02
C GLY A 56 2.90 -0.27 -10.98
N CYS A 57 2.12 0.81 -11.11
CA CYS A 57 1.10 1.21 -10.14
C CYS A 57 0.10 2.17 -10.79
N THR A 58 -1.20 2.06 -10.48
CA THR A 58 -2.24 3.01 -10.91
C THR A 58 -2.44 4.19 -9.96
N ALA A 59 -1.82 4.17 -8.78
CA ALA A 59 -2.01 5.21 -7.76
C ALA A 59 -1.13 6.46 -7.98
N ARG A 60 -0.46 6.57 -9.13
CA ARG A 60 0.40 7.68 -9.53
C ARG A 60 0.09 8.07 -10.97
N ASP A 61 0.39 9.31 -11.31
CA ASP A 61 0.16 9.84 -12.66
C ASP A 61 0.99 9.08 -13.70
N PHE A 62 0.38 8.87 -14.87
CA PHE A 62 1.00 8.21 -16.01
C PHE A 62 1.91 9.17 -16.78
N VAL A 63 2.90 9.72 -16.08
CA VAL A 63 3.97 10.55 -16.63
C VAL A 63 5.21 9.71 -16.94
N LYS A 64 6.08 10.18 -17.84
CA LYS A 64 7.23 9.41 -18.34
C LYS A 64 8.17 8.98 -17.21
N GLU A 65 8.31 9.80 -16.18
CA GLU A 65 9.21 9.61 -15.04
C GLU A 65 8.81 8.37 -14.22
N ASN A 66 7.50 8.12 -14.10
CA ASN A 66 6.93 6.99 -13.36
C ASN A 66 6.90 5.69 -14.17
N SER A 67 7.24 5.74 -15.46
CA SER A 67 7.22 4.55 -16.31
C SER A 67 8.34 3.57 -15.95
N ILE A 68 8.02 2.28 -16.02
CA ILE A 68 8.94 1.16 -15.80
C ILE A 68 9.36 0.49 -17.12
N GLY A 69 8.93 0.99 -18.27
CA GLY A 69 9.26 0.44 -19.58
C GLY A 69 8.30 0.88 -20.68
N ARG A 70 8.44 0.30 -21.88
CA ARG A 70 7.56 0.57 -23.02
C ARG A 70 7.28 -0.71 -23.81
N LEU A 71 6.05 -0.93 -24.23
CA LEU A 71 5.69 -1.95 -25.21
C LEU A 71 6.17 -1.49 -26.59
N ASN A 72 7.04 -2.27 -27.22
CA ASN A 72 7.56 -1.98 -28.55
C ASN A 72 6.68 -2.57 -29.66
N SER A 73 7.02 -2.24 -30.91
CA SER A 73 6.24 -2.63 -32.09
C SER A 73 6.21 -4.14 -32.37
N ILE A 74 7.13 -4.92 -31.77
CA ILE A 74 7.17 -6.37 -31.91
C ILE A 74 6.46 -7.10 -30.75
N GLY A 75 5.76 -6.36 -29.88
CA GLY A 75 4.99 -6.93 -28.77
C GLY A 75 5.83 -7.31 -27.55
N VAL A 76 7.09 -6.84 -27.48
CA VAL A 76 7.99 -7.06 -26.33
C VAL A 76 8.02 -5.81 -25.46
N ILE A 77 8.08 -6.00 -24.14
CA ILE A 77 8.21 -4.88 -23.21
C ILE A 77 9.70 -4.62 -22.95
N ASP A 78 10.15 -3.43 -23.34
CA ASP A 78 11.46 -2.89 -23.02
C ASP A 78 11.41 -2.28 -21.62
N TYR A 79 11.67 -3.11 -20.60
CA TYR A 79 11.70 -2.68 -19.21
C TYR A 79 12.92 -1.81 -18.89
N ARG A 80 12.71 -0.79 -18.07
CA ARG A 80 13.78 -0.10 -17.32
C ARG A 80 14.23 -1.01 -16.19
N LYS A 81 15.18 -1.89 -16.48
CA LYS A 81 15.57 -3.02 -15.61
C LYS A 81 15.95 -2.58 -14.21
N ASP A 82 16.77 -1.53 -14.10
CA ASP A 82 17.19 -0.91 -12.84
C ASP A 82 15.99 -0.47 -11.97
N VAL A 83 15.01 0.20 -12.58
CA VAL A 83 13.79 0.64 -11.90
C VAL A 83 12.95 -0.55 -11.46
N VAL A 84 12.77 -1.55 -12.33
CA VAL A 84 11.98 -2.75 -12.01
C VAL A 84 12.63 -3.57 -10.90
N GLU A 85 13.94 -3.78 -10.95
CA GLU A 85 14.71 -4.51 -9.94
C GLU A 85 14.64 -3.80 -8.59
N LEU A 86 14.87 -2.48 -8.55
CA LEU A 86 14.75 -1.70 -7.32
C LEU A 86 13.34 -1.78 -6.74
N ARG A 87 12.30 -1.62 -7.56
CA ARG A 87 10.91 -1.76 -7.13
C ARG A 87 10.62 -3.14 -6.54
N ASN A 88 11.19 -4.20 -7.09
CA ASN A 88 10.94 -5.56 -6.64
C ASN A 88 11.72 -5.95 -5.37
N SER A 89 12.80 -5.26 -5.05
CA SER A 89 13.62 -5.47 -3.85
C SER A 89 13.29 -4.53 -2.68
N ILE A 90 12.46 -3.49 -2.90
CA ILE A 90 12.26 -2.41 -1.93
C ILE A 90 11.49 -2.80 -0.67
N LYS A 91 10.65 -3.83 -0.74
CA LYS A 91 9.90 -4.28 0.44
C LYS A 91 10.85 -4.92 1.43
N PHE A 92 10.77 -4.50 2.69
CA PHE A 92 11.70 -4.88 3.75
C PHE A 92 13.17 -4.48 3.52
N SER A 93 13.46 -3.55 2.59
CA SER A 93 14.83 -3.06 2.39
C SER A 93 15.36 -2.22 3.55
N LYS A 94 14.46 -1.66 4.37
CA LYS A 94 14.81 -0.80 5.51
C LYS A 94 14.97 -1.63 6.79
N GLY A 95 16.07 -1.44 7.51
CA GLY A 95 16.38 -2.18 8.73
C GLY A 95 15.31 -2.06 9.83
N ILE A 96 14.60 -0.92 9.91
CA ILE A 96 13.47 -0.74 10.86
C ILE A 96 12.35 -1.76 10.65
N CYS A 97 12.17 -2.27 9.43
CA CYS A 97 11.15 -3.28 9.14
C CYS A 97 11.50 -4.65 9.72
N TRP A 98 12.78 -4.95 9.94
CA TRP A 98 13.23 -6.27 10.44
C TRP A 98 12.91 -6.48 11.91
N THR A 99 12.77 -5.41 12.67
CA THR A 99 12.38 -5.42 14.10
C THR A 99 10.96 -4.90 14.33
N CYS A 100 10.23 -4.54 13.27
CA CYS A 100 8.89 -3.99 13.40
C CYS A 100 7.86 -5.09 13.72
N ARG A 101 7.11 -4.93 14.82
CA ARG A 101 6.05 -5.88 15.21
C ARG A 101 4.89 -6.02 14.20
N LEU A 102 4.70 -5.04 13.32
CA LEU A 102 3.71 -5.15 12.26
C LEU A 102 4.23 -5.87 11.01
N ALA A 103 5.53 -6.15 10.89
CA ALA A 103 6.10 -6.76 9.69
C ALA A 103 5.33 -7.99 9.15
N PRO A 104 4.86 -8.93 10.01
CA PRO A 104 4.14 -10.12 9.56
C PRO A 104 2.77 -9.86 8.92
N ILE A 105 2.16 -8.69 9.16
CA ILE A 105 0.87 -8.30 8.56
C ILE A 105 1.02 -7.17 7.54
N CYS A 106 2.07 -6.35 7.71
CA CYS A 106 2.36 -5.19 6.87
C CYS A 106 3.02 -5.59 5.55
N GLY A 107 3.87 -6.62 5.53
CA GLY A 107 4.50 -7.04 4.27
C GLY A 107 5.44 -6.00 3.65
N GLY A 108 5.93 -5.04 4.43
CA GLY A 108 6.67 -3.86 3.92
C GLY A 108 5.78 -2.76 3.33
N GLY A 109 4.45 -2.94 3.37
CA GLY A 109 3.43 -2.01 2.91
C GLY A 109 3.45 -1.78 1.40
N CYS A 110 2.99 -0.61 0.96
CA CYS A 110 2.93 -0.24 -0.45
C CYS A 110 4.34 -0.14 -1.09
N LYS A 111 4.61 -0.96 -2.10
CA LYS A 111 5.86 -0.94 -2.88
C LYS A 111 6.19 0.44 -3.46
N GLN A 112 5.19 1.15 -3.99
CA GLN A 112 5.37 2.51 -4.52
C GLN A 112 5.79 3.50 -3.42
N LYS A 113 5.17 3.43 -2.24
CA LYS A 113 5.52 4.31 -1.12
C LYS A 113 6.90 4.00 -0.55
N ALA A 114 7.27 2.72 -0.49
CA ALA A 114 8.61 2.29 -0.10
C ALA A 114 9.67 2.82 -1.09
N TYR A 115 9.38 2.78 -2.40
CA TYR A 115 10.25 3.33 -3.46
C TYR A 115 10.43 4.85 -3.33
N GLU A 116 9.36 5.60 -3.11
CA GLU A 116 9.40 7.08 -2.97
C GLU A 116 10.05 7.57 -1.68
N THR A 117 10.21 6.67 -0.70
CA THR A 117 10.80 6.99 0.60
C THR A 117 12.14 6.30 0.80
N LEU A 118 12.82 5.91 -0.29
CA LEU A 118 14.08 5.17 -0.23
C LEU A 118 15.13 5.88 0.64
N ASP A 119 15.24 7.20 0.50
CA ASP A 119 16.21 8.03 1.24
C ASP A 119 15.80 8.30 2.70
N ILE A 120 14.61 7.86 3.11
CA ILE A 120 14.11 8.04 4.47
C ILE A 120 14.45 6.81 5.31
N ASN A 121 15.33 7.01 6.29
CA ASN A 121 15.63 6.06 7.35
C ASN A 121 14.48 6.00 8.38
N GLY A 122 13.40 5.34 8.00
CA GLY A 122 12.21 5.19 8.84
C GLY A 122 11.10 4.39 8.17
N CYS A 123 10.00 4.20 8.88
CA CYS A 123 8.80 3.59 8.32
C CYS A 123 8.29 4.44 7.14
N ALA A 124 8.01 3.83 5.99
CA ALA A 124 7.50 4.53 4.80
C ALA A 124 6.14 5.23 5.05
N PHE A 125 5.42 4.80 6.09
CA PHE A 125 4.15 5.37 6.55
C PHE A 125 4.30 6.21 7.82
N ASN A 126 5.52 6.36 8.34
CA ASN A 126 5.82 7.08 9.57
C ASN A 126 5.06 6.59 10.82
N TYR A 127 4.74 5.28 10.88
CA TYR A 127 4.03 4.72 12.03
C TYR A 127 4.88 4.72 13.29
N ASN A 128 4.40 5.42 14.32
CA ASN A 128 4.93 5.34 15.68
C ASN A 128 4.32 4.13 16.44
N SER A 129 4.66 3.96 17.72
CA SER A 129 4.13 2.84 18.52
C SER A 129 2.61 2.90 18.70
N TYR A 130 2.04 4.08 18.93
CA TYR A 130 0.61 4.27 19.10
C TYR A 130 -0.15 3.91 17.81
N ASP A 131 0.34 4.33 16.64
CA ASP A 131 -0.26 3.96 15.36
C ASP A 131 -0.28 2.45 15.16
N LYS A 132 0.82 1.79 15.53
CA LYS A 132 0.94 0.33 15.40
C LYS A 132 -0.03 -0.41 16.31
N ASP A 133 -0.26 0.08 17.52
CA ASP A 133 -1.23 -0.51 18.45
C ASP A 133 -2.66 -0.35 17.91
N ASN A 134 -3.01 0.83 17.41
CA ASN A 134 -4.32 1.07 16.80
C ASN A 134 -4.56 0.19 15.57
N ILE A 135 -3.56 -0.03 14.72
CA ILE A 135 -3.70 -0.95 13.57
C ILE A 135 -4.05 -2.37 14.02
N VAL A 136 -3.41 -2.87 15.09
CA VAL A 136 -3.70 -4.20 15.64
C VAL A 136 -5.10 -4.24 16.24
N LEU A 137 -5.51 -3.19 16.96
CA LEU A 137 -6.85 -3.07 17.52
C LEU A 137 -7.93 -3.01 16.42
N ASP A 138 -7.71 -2.25 15.36
CA ASP A 138 -8.65 -2.15 14.24
C ASP A 138 -8.84 -3.51 13.53
N ILE A 139 -7.76 -4.29 13.36
CA ILE A 139 -7.84 -5.67 12.84
C ILE A 139 -8.67 -6.56 13.77
N PHE A 140 -8.44 -6.46 15.08
CA PHE A 140 -9.20 -7.22 16.09
C PHE A 140 -10.68 -6.85 16.08
N GLU A 141 -11.01 -5.56 16.12
CA GLU A 141 -12.38 -5.05 16.08
C GLU A 141 -13.11 -5.53 14.81
N HIS A 142 -12.46 -5.47 13.65
CA HIS A 142 -13.04 -5.90 12.38
C HIS A 142 -13.34 -7.40 12.34
N TYR A 143 -12.34 -8.26 12.62
CA TYR A 143 -12.50 -9.70 12.44
C TYR A 143 -13.18 -10.43 13.59
N ILE A 144 -13.03 -9.93 14.82
CA ILE A 144 -13.53 -10.63 16.02
C ILE A 144 -14.83 -10.02 16.52
N LEU A 145 -14.94 -8.68 16.51
CA LEU A 145 -16.12 -8.01 17.05
C LEU A 145 -17.19 -7.70 16.00
N ASN A 146 -16.87 -7.85 14.69
CA ASN A 146 -17.73 -7.41 13.58
C ASN A 146 -18.19 -5.94 13.73
N LEU A 147 -17.38 -5.11 14.39
CA LEU A 147 -17.66 -3.68 14.63
C LEU A 147 -17.14 -2.81 13.49
#